data_AF-A0A7X7K9L3-F1
#
_entry.id   AF-A0A7X7K9L3-F1
#
_cell.length_a   1.000
_cell.length_b   1.000
_cell.length_c   1.000
_cell.angle_alpha   90.00
_cell.angle_beta   90.00
_cell.angle_gamma   90.00
#
_symmetry.space_group_name_H-M   'P 1'
#
loop_
_entity.id
_entity.type
_entity.pdbx_description
1 polymer ?
#
loop_
_entity_poly.entity_id
_entity_poly.type
_entity_poly.pdbx_seq_one_letter_code
_entity_poly.pdbx_strand_id
1 'polypeptide(L)'
;LRLSALAPELARTVVRVTSAGGQIGAYLQVSELDGFTPGGADLVVPGLAPSTRQVIGSLVVPDSQVDGPGAGLLRLLAPEGADAGPGKVEVPVRVSFFGESGPVTLPGAEELVLVAGEVTDVDLGGLPAGAYAVVVDSDVPVLAGARVERVGTPAEAGDSAPVEQAWIAAGARASAELIAVPAGLASDAVLTAVPAAPEASSEGEADVSEGAEGGSAEGAPEDVPEDAEDAEEDAPEDASGEASDELAGVTRGRLTAYDESGAVLVSEEVTIPAGTTMRVPLPEATAAVELIPTLTAGVSNAAEAADGVTAGASLTWGVLVQAQGTDGTLLSVLTSPVHGAAVDEVFVRQSHRLPLE
;
A
#
# COMPACT_ATOMS: atom_id res chain seq x y z
N LEU A 1 -18.18 -19.13 11.00
CA LEU A 1 -19.18 -18.07 11.31
C LEU A 1 -19.31 -17.21 10.06
N ARG A 2 -20.51 -16.97 9.52
CA ARG A 2 -20.67 -16.12 8.32
C ARG A 2 -20.90 -14.68 8.77
N LEU A 3 -20.01 -13.76 8.42
CA LEU A 3 -20.17 -12.33 8.76
C LEU A 3 -21.42 -11.73 8.12
N SER A 4 -21.79 -12.17 6.92
CA SER A 4 -23.01 -11.74 6.24
C SER A 4 -24.31 -12.07 7.00
N ALA A 5 -24.27 -13.00 7.95
CA ALA A 5 -25.42 -13.28 8.83
C ALA A 5 -25.45 -12.36 10.07
N LEU A 6 -24.33 -11.75 10.44
CA LEU A 6 -24.20 -10.86 11.61
C LEU A 6 -24.30 -9.38 11.25
N ALA A 7 -23.81 -9.01 10.07
CA ALA A 7 -23.87 -7.67 9.53
C ALA A 7 -24.33 -7.73 8.07
N PRO A 8 -25.63 -8.03 7.85
CA PRO A 8 -26.18 -8.01 6.50
C PRO A 8 -26.10 -6.59 5.93
N GLU A 9 -25.96 -6.47 4.60
CA GLU A 9 -25.97 -5.20 3.86
C GLU A 9 -24.72 -4.31 4.01
N LEU A 10 -23.70 -4.73 4.76
CA LEU A 10 -22.40 -4.04 4.74
C LEU A 10 -21.62 -4.41 3.46
N ALA A 11 -21.62 -3.52 2.47
CA ALA A 11 -20.85 -3.69 1.23
C ALA A 11 -19.34 -3.60 1.44
N ARG A 12 -18.91 -2.86 2.47
CA ARG A 12 -17.50 -2.62 2.81
C ARG A 12 -17.29 -2.99 4.26
N THR A 13 -16.23 -3.75 4.56
CA THR A 13 -15.99 -4.22 5.91
C THR A 13 -14.50 -4.33 6.20
N VAL A 14 -14.14 -3.92 7.41
CA VAL A 14 -12.87 -4.21 8.07
C VAL A 14 -13.20 -4.96 9.36
N VAL A 15 -12.47 -6.03 9.64
CA VAL A 15 -12.71 -6.87 10.82
C VAL A 15 -11.54 -6.78 11.76
N ARG A 16 -11.79 -6.33 12.99
CA ARG A 16 -10.84 -6.44 14.10
C ARG A 16 -11.13 -7.71 14.88
N VAL A 17 -10.17 -8.62 14.94
CA VAL A 17 -10.25 -9.84 15.76
C VAL A 17 -9.41 -9.63 17.02
N THR A 18 -10.00 -9.87 18.19
CA THR A 18 -9.30 -9.86 19.48
C THR A 18 -9.52 -11.19 20.20
N SER A 19 -8.49 -11.69 20.87
CA SER A 19 -8.55 -12.88 21.73
C SER A 19 -8.18 -12.46 23.14
N ALA A 20 -9.01 -12.81 24.12
CA ALA A 20 -8.68 -12.66 25.55
C ALA A 20 -7.88 -13.86 26.09
N GLY A 21 -7.66 -14.88 25.26
CA GLY A 21 -6.94 -16.12 25.60
C GLY A 21 -5.55 -16.15 24.96
N GLY A 22 -5.15 -17.34 24.48
CA GLY A 22 -3.88 -17.50 23.77
C GLY A 22 -3.86 -16.81 22.41
N GLN A 23 -2.67 -16.79 21.81
CA GLN A 23 -2.44 -16.30 20.45
C GLN A 23 -3.25 -17.14 19.45
N ILE A 24 -3.94 -16.47 18.52
CA ILE A 24 -4.70 -17.10 17.45
C ILE A 24 -4.21 -16.58 16.10
N GLY A 25 -4.16 -17.46 15.11
CA GLY A 25 -4.16 -17.06 13.70
C GLY A 25 -5.60 -16.95 13.23
N ALA A 26 -5.96 -15.84 12.59
CA ALA A 26 -7.29 -15.62 12.04
C ALA A 26 -7.17 -15.26 10.56
N TYR A 27 -8.03 -15.88 9.75
CA TYR A 27 -8.17 -15.58 8.33
C TYR A 27 -9.64 -15.35 8.05
N LEU A 28 -9.95 -14.39 7.19
CA LEU A 28 -11.30 -14.17 6.72
C LEU A 28 -11.39 -14.62 5.26
N GLN A 29 -12.18 -15.66 5.00
CA GLN A 29 -12.49 -16.05 3.64
C GLN A 29 -13.54 -15.09 3.06
N VAL A 30 -13.22 -14.49 1.93
CA VAL A 30 -14.15 -13.74 1.09
C VAL A 30 -14.45 -14.55 -0.16
N SER A 31 -15.67 -14.44 -0.67
CA SER A 31 -16.09 -15.03 -1.93
C SER A 31 -17.23 -14.19 -2.48
N GLU A 32 -17.07 -13.76 -3.71
CA GLU A 32 -18.02 -12.89 -4.41
C GLU A 32 -18.65 -13.63 -5.59
N LEU A 33 -19.89 -13.25 -5.91
CA LEU A 33 -20.64 -13.75 -7.06
C LEU A 33 -21.36 -12.56 -7.69
N ASP A 34 -21.26 -12.44 -9.01
CA ASP A 34 -22.14 -11.59 -9.80
C ASP A 34 -23.22 -12.46 -10.47
N GLY A 35 -24.38 -12.58 -9.81
CA GLY A 35 -25.41 -13.52 -10.20
C GLY A 35 -24.92 -14.98 -10.13
N PHE A 36 -24.65 -15.59 -11.29
CA PHE A 36 -24.06 -16.93 -11.40
C PHE A 36 -22.59 -16.92 -11.82
N THR A 37 -22.02 -15.75 -12.06
CA THR A 37 -20.63 -15.58 -12.47
C THR A 37 -19.74 -15.49 -11.23
N PRO A 38 -18.67 -16.30 -11.13
CA PRO A 38 -17.70 -16.20 -10.04
C PRO A 38 -17.05 -14.81 -9.98
N GLY A 39 -17.13 -14.13 -8.84
CA GLY A 39 -16.44 -12.87 -8.54
C GLY A 39 -15.12 -13.08 -7.77
N GLY A 40 -14.63 -14.31 -7.71
CA GLY A 40 -13.39 -14.67 -7.04
C GLY A 40 -13.58 -15.03 -5.56
N ALA A 41 -12.56 -15.64 -4.99
CA ALA A 41 -12.51 -15.97 -3.57
C ALA A 41 -11.07 -15.92 -3.09
N ASP A 42 -10.87 -15.44 -1.87
CA ASP A 42 -9.54 -15.35 -1.28
C ASP A 42 -9.60 -15.40 0.25
N LEU A 43 -8.43 -15.54 0.87
CA LEU A 43 -8.22 -15.44 2.31
C LEU A 43 -7.59 -14.08 2.64
N VAL A 44 -8.37 -13.20 3.25
CA VAL A 44 -7.85 -11.96 3.83
C VAL A 44 -6.97 -12.31 5.02
N VAL A 45 -5.69 -11.95 4.91
CA VAL A 45 -4.68 -12.12 5.96
C VAL A 45 -4.67 -10.93 6.92
N PRO A 46 -4.23 -11.12 8.18
CA PRO A 46 -4.04 -10.01 9.11
C PRO A 46 -3.01 -8.99 8.60
N GLY A 47 -3.37 -7.71 8.63
CA GLY A 47 -2.44 -6.60 8.42
C GLY A 47 -1.82 -6.08 9.70
N LEU A 48 -0.96 -5.07 9.56
CA LEU A 48 -0.46 -4.28 10.68
C LEU A 48 -1.59 -3.63 11.48
N ALA A 49 -1.30 -3.30 12.75
CA ALA A 49 -2.19 -2.46 13.55
C ALA A 49 -2.32 -1.06 12.91
N PRO A 50 -3.42 -0.33 13.20
CA PRO A 50 -3.56 1.04 12.73
C PRO A 50 -2.36 1.91 13.14
N SER A 51 -1.85 2.71 12.20
CA SER A 51 -0.70 3.58 12.39
C SER A 51 -0.80 4.81 11.49
N THR A 52 0.04 5.81 11.72
CA THR A 52 0.12 7.03 10.90
C THR A 52 0.71 6.81 9.51
N ARG A 53 1.32 5.64 9.27
CA ARG A 53 1.90 5.25 7.97
C ARG A 53 1.65 3.77 7.70
N GLN A 54 0.80 3.49 6.72
CA GLN A 54 0.52 2.14 6.23
C GLN A 54 1.25 1.92 4.91
N VAL A 55 1.83 0.74 4.74
CA VAL A 55 2.56 0.36 3.51
C VAL A 55 1.99 -0.96 3.02
N ILE A 56 1.41 -0.95 1.83
CA ILE A 56 0.96 -2.14 1.12
C ILE A 56 1.95 -2.38 -0.01
N GLY A 57 2.77 -3.43 0.11
CA GLY A 57 3.73 -3.81 -0.92
C GLY A 57 3.17 -4.86 -1.89
N SER A 58 3.89 -5.09 -2.98
CA SER A 58 3.65 -6.23 -3.88
C SER A 58 2.29 -6.26 -4.60
N LEU A 59 1.72 -5.08 -4.90
CA LEU A 59 0.53 -5.01 -5.74
C LEU A 59 0.94 -5.20 -7.21
N VAL A 60 0.24 -6.07 -7.94
CA VAL A 60 0.38 -6.18 -9.39
C VAL A 60 -0.99 -5.93 -10.02
N VAL A 61 -1.14 -4.75 -10.60
CA VAL A 61 -2.40 -4.20 -11.12
C VAL A 61 -2.45 -4.44 -12.63
N PRO A 62 -3.55 -4.98 -13.19
CA PRO A 62 -3.75 -5.04 -14.64
C PRO A 62 -4.17 -3.68 -15.20
N ASP A 63 -4.09 -3.53 -16.52
CA ASP A 63 -4.71 -2.38 -17.18
C ASP A 63 -6.23 -2.48 -17.05
N SER A 64 -6.85 -1.47 -16.46
CA SER A 64 -8.29 -1.41 -16.19
C SER A 64 -8.77 0.04 -16.17
N GLN A 65 -10.05 0.23 -16.46
CA GLN A 65 -10.70 1.53 -16.32
C GLN A 65 -11.30 1.66 -14.92
N VAL A 66 -11.49 2.90 -14.44
CA VAL A 66 -12.21 3.17 -13.19
C VAL A 66 -13.61 2.54 -13.24
N ASP A 67 -14.02 1.86 -12.17
CA ASP A 67 -15.26 1.07 -12.07
C ASP A 67 -15.38 -0.03 -13.15
N GLY A 68 -14.27 -0.36 -13.83
CA GLY A 68 -14.21 -1.33 -14.90
C GLY A 68 -13.91 -2.75 -14.41
N PRO A 69 -14.14 -3.78 -15.26
CA PRO A 69 -13.78 -5.15 -14.93
C PRO A 69 -12.28 -5.27 -14.62
N GLY A 70 -11.94 -5.91 -13.49
CA GLY A 70 -10.56 -6.08 -13.06
C GLY A 70 -9.95 -4.86 -12.36
N ALA A 71 -10.73 -3.80 -12.14
CA ALA A 71 -10.32 -2.70 -11.27
C ALA A 71 -10.19 -3.24 -9.84
N GLY A 72 -8.98 -3.18 -9.30
CA GLY A 72 -8.74 -3.44 -7.89
C GLY A 72 -9.28 -2.31 -7.02
N LEU A 73 -9.09 -2.44 -5.71
CA LEU A 73 -9.38 -1.36 -4.77
C LEU A 73 -8.32 -1.24 -3.68
N LEU A 74 -8.16 -0.03 -3.15
CA LEU A 74 -7.50 0.27 -1.90
C LEU A 74 -8.58 0.56 -0.85
N ARG A 75 -8.61 -0.26 0.21
CA ARG A 75 -9.54 -0.13 1.34
C ARG A 75 -8.86 0.56 2.51
N LEU A 76 -9.46 1.66 2.98
CA LEU A 76 -8.97 2.52 4.05
C LEU A 76 -9.99 2.59 5.18
N LEU A 77 -9.50 2.69 6.41
CA LEU A 77 -10.30 2.96 7.60
C LEU A 77 -9.51 3.79 8.60
N ALA A 78 -10.04 4.94 9.01
CA ALA A 78 -9.65 5.58 10.26
C ALA A 78 -10.53 5.00 11.38
N PRO A 79 -9.98 4.32 12.41
CA PRO A 79 -10.81 3.80 13.50
C PRO A 79 -11.53 4.93 14.26
N GLU A 80 -12.72 4.63 14.80
CA GLU A 80 -13.38 5.56 15.72
C GLU A 80 -12.45 5.91 16.89
N GLY A 81 -12.38 7.20 17.23
CA GLY A 81 -11.51 7.68 18.31
C GLY A 81 -10.01 7.71 17.95
N ALA A 82 -9.64 7.52 16.67
CA ALA A 82 -8.37 8.06 16.19
C ALA A 82 -8.43 9.57 16.43
N ASP A 83 -7.61 10.08 17.37
CA ASP A 83 -7.70 11.42 17.96
C ASP A 83 -7.47 12.56 16.92
N ALA A 84 -8.44 12.79 16.01
CA ALA A 84 -8.45 13.93 15.09
C ALA A 84 -8.71 15.27 15.82
N GLY A 85 -8.97 15.22 17.13
CA GLY A 85 -9.38 16.35 17.96
C GLY A 85 -10.87 16.32 18.30
N PRO A 86 -11.31 17.02 19.37
CA PRO A 86 -12.69 16.98 19.81
C PRO A 86 -13.65 17.51 18.73
N GLY A 87 -14.61 16.66 18.33
CA GLY A 87 -15.63 17.00 17.33
C GLY A 87 -15.18 16.89 15.86
N LYS A 88 -13.94 16.50 15.59
CA LYS A 88 -13.47 16.19 14.23
C LYS A 88 -13.64 14.70 13.94
N VAL A 89 -14.35 14.39 12.85
CA VAL A 89 -14.54 13.01 12.35
C VAL A 89 -13.81 12.83 11.01
N GLU A 90 -13.40 13.92 10.38
CA GLU A 90 -12.64 13.93 9.14
C GLU A 90 -11.15 13.68 9.42
N VAL A 91 -10.58 12.73 8.68
CA VAL A 91 -9.20 12.30 8.79
C VAL A 91 -8.54 12.45 7.42
N PRO A 92 -7.76 13.52 7.20
CA PRO A 92 -6.97 13.68 5.99
C PRO A 92 -5.94 12.55 5.89
N VAL A 93 -5.80 12.00 4.69
CA VAL A 93 -4.76 11.02 4.34
C VAL A 93 -4.13 11.37 3.00
N ARG A 94 -2.84 11.12 2.89
CA ARG A 94 -2.09 11.20 1.63
C ARG A 94 -1.82 9.79 1.14
N VAL A 95 -2.12 9.51 -0.13
CA VAL A 95 -1.84 8.22 -0.77
C VAL A 95 -0.77 8.41 -1.84
N SER A 96 0.26 7.57 -1.82
CA SER A 96 1.34 7.59 -2.80
C SER A 96 1.52 6.21 -3.41
N PHE A 97 1.56 6.14 -4.74
CA PHE A 97 1.81 4.92 -5.49
C PHE A 97 3.23 4.95 -6.03
N PHE A 98 4.00 3.87 -5.81
CA PHE A 98 5.38 3.74 -6.25
C PHE A 98 5.49 2.60 -7.27
N GLY A 99 5.58 2.95 -8.55
CA GLY A 99 5.70 2.02 -9.66
C GLY A 99 7.15 1.74 -10.04
N GLU A 100 7.37 1.05 -11.16
CA GLU A 100 8.72 0.72 -11.65
C GLU A 100 9.55 1.94 -12.05
N SER A 101 8.88 2.96 -12.61
CA SER A 101 9.53 4.20 -13.03
C SER A 101 9.53 5.31 -11.98
N GLY A 102 9.09 5.02 -10.74
CA GLY A 102 8.98 6.00 -9.67
C GLY A 102 7.55 6.24 -9.19
N PRO A 103 7.31 7.37 -8.50
CA PRO A 103 5.98 7.78 -8.08
C PRO A 103 5.00 7.86 -9.27
N VAL A 104 3.79 7.39 -9.06
CA VAL A 104 2.69 7.47 -10.02
C VAL A 104 1.50 8.14 -9.36
N THR A 105 0.87 9.04 -10.10
CA THR A 105 -0.33 9.74 -9.67
C THR A 105 -1.56 8.96 -10.13
N LEU A 106 -2.48 8.71 -9.20
CA LEU A 106 -3.83 8.24 -9.50
C LEU A 106 -4.79 9.41 -9.24
N PRO A 107 -5.32 10.06 -10.29
CA PRO A 107 -6.10 11.28 -10.11
C PRO A 107 -7.29 11.11 -9.17
N GLY A 108 -7.38 11.95 -8.14
CA GLY A 108 -8.45 11.94 -7.16
C GLY A 108 -8.23 10.97 -6.00
N ALA A 109 -7.06 10.33 -5.92
CA ALA A 109 -6.69 9.42 -4.84
C ALA A 109 -5.53 9.94 -3.98
N GLU A 110 -4.83 10.99 -4.40
CA GLU A 110 -3.59 11.48 -3.78
C GLU A 110 -3.80 12.06 -2.38
N GLU A 111 -4.89 12.81 -2.21
CA GLU A 111 -5.31 13.40 -0.95
C GLU A 111 -6.79 13.08 -0.73
N LEU A 112 -7.08 12.35 0.34
CA LEU A 112 -8.43 11.89 0.66
C LEU A 112 -8.80 12.36 2.06
N VAL A 113 -10.09 12.52 2.30
CA VAL A 113 -10.64 12.77 3.63
C VAL A 113 -11.48 11.57 4.04
N LEU A 114 -10.99 10.79 4.99
CA LEU A 114 -11.72 9.66 5.55
C LEU A 114 -12.70 10.15 6.63
N VAL A 115 -13.80 9.42 6.82
CA VAL A 115 -14.68 9.59 7.98
C VAL A 115 -14.33 8.52 9.00
N ALA A 116 -13.98 8.92 10.23
CA ALA A 116 -13.63 7.97 11.29
C ALA A 116 -14.78 7.00 11.57
N GLY A 117 -14.46 5.71 11.62
CA GLY A 117 -15.41 4.61 11.76
C GLY A 117 -16.00 4.10 10.44
N GLU A 118 -15.81 4.81 9.32
CA GLU A 118 -16.30 4.41 8.01
C GLU A 118 -15.19 3.85 7.11
N VAL A 119 -15.57 2.86 6.31
CA VAL A 119 -14.65 2.23 5.35
C VAL A 119 -14.75 2.94 4.00
N THR A 120 -13.61 3.43 3.52
CA THR A 120 -13.47 4.06 2.21
C THR A 120 -12.74 3.10 1.27
N ASP A 121 -13.36 2.78 0.13
CA ASP A 121 -12.68 2.08 -0.96
C ASP A 121 -12.32 3.09 -2.06
N VAL A 122 -11.08 3.02 -2.53
CA VAL A 122 -10.53 3.80 -3.65
C VAL A 122 -10.32 2.83 -4.80
N ASP A 123 -10.94 3.09 -5.95
CA ASP A 123 -10.78 2.28 -7.16
C ASP A 123 -9.35 2.43 -7.70
N LEU A 124 -8.70 1.31 -8.07
CA LEU A 124 -7.34 1.28 -8.60
C LEU A 124 -7.29 1.31 -10.14
N GLY A 125 -8.45 1.29 -10.81
CA GLY A 125 -8.58 1.49 -12.23
C GLY A 125 -8.04 2.84 -12.66
N GLY A 126 -7.50 2.90 -13.88
CA GLY A 126 -6.75 4.06 -14.38
C GLY A 126 -5.28 4.07 -13.99
N LEU A 127 -4.83 3.24 -13.04
CA LEU A 127 -3.40 2.95 -12.91
C LEU A 127 -2.91 2.16 -14.13
N PRO A 128 -1.74 2.51 -14.70
CA PRO A 128 -1.10 1.68 -15.71
C PRO A 128 -0.87 0.25 -15.21
N ALA A 129 -0.91 -0.73 -16.10
CA ALA A 129 -0.53 -2.10 -15.74
C ALA A 129 0.90 -2.12 -15.20
N GLY A 130 1.10 -2.68 -14.00
CA GLY A 130 2.40 -2.60 -13.35
C GLY A 130 2.46 -3.16 -11.94
N ALA A 131 3.66 -3.10 -11.39
CA ALA A 131 3.94 -3.45 -10.00
C ALA A 131 4.00 -2.18 -9.15
N TYR A 132 3.35 -2.20 -7.99
CA TYR A 132 3.25 -1.04 -7.13
C TYR A 132 3.45 -1.41 -5.66
N ALA A 133 3.95 -0.44 -4.89
CA ALA A 133 3.55 -0.30 -3.49
C ALA A 133 2.67 0.93 -3.32
N VAL A 134 1.82 0.87 -2.30
CA VAL A 134 0.98 1.99 -1.87
C VAL A 134 1.40 2.39 -0.46
N VAL A 135 1.63 3.68 -0.26
CA VAL A 135 1.84 4.27 1.06
C VAL A 135 0.66 5.16 1.39
N VAL A 136 0.14 5.01 2.60
CA VAL A 136 -0.93 5.87 3.14
C VAL A 136 -0.39 6.54 4.40
N ASP A 137 -0.27 7.87 4.34
CA ASP A 137 0.18 8.72 5.44
C ASP A 137 -0.99 9.51 6.04
N SER A 138 -0.97 9.66 7.37
CA SER A 138 -1.95 10.45 8.12
C SER A 138 -1.37 10.91 9.45
N ASP A 139 -1.88 12.02 9.98
CA ASP A 139 -1.51 12.51 11.32
C ASP A 139 -2.09 11.66 12.46
N VAL A 140 -3.06 10.80 12.16
CA VAL A 140 -3.69 9.89 13.13
C VAL A 140 -3.62 8.44 12.64
N PRO A 141 -3.79 7.44 13.52
CA PRO A 141 -3.75 6.04 13.11
C PRO A 141 -4.84 5.68 12.11
N VAL A 142 -4.45 5.12 10.97
CA VAL A 142 -5.32 4.55 9.93
C VAL A 142 -4.94 3.11 9.63
N LEU A 143 -5.85 2.37 9.01
CA LEU A 143 -5.63 1.02 8.49
C LEU A 143 -5.75 1.04 6.97
N ALA A 144 -4.92 0.25 6.29
CA ALA A 144 -5.01 0.06 4.85
C ALA A 144 -4.89 -1.42 4.45
N GLY A 145 -5.59 -1.78 3.39
CA GLY A 145 -5.41 -3.03 2.65
C GLY A 145 -5.83 -2.83 1.20
N ALA A 146 -5.38 -3.68 0.30
CA ALA A 146 -5.74 -3.61 -1.11
C ALA A 146 -6.29 -4.95 -1.59
N ARG A 147 -7.11 -4.88 -2.64
CA ARG A 147 -7.53 -6.02 -3.44
C ARG A 147 -7.11 -5.76 -4.87
N VAL A 148 -6.44 -6.71 -5.48
CA VAL A 148 -6.21 -6.72 -6.92
C VAL A 148 -7.14 -7.74 -7.56
N GLU A 149 -7.59 -7.46 -8.78
CA GLU A 149 -8.49 -8.32 -9.52
C GLU A 149 -7.90 -8.71 -10.86
N ARG A 150 -8.35 -9.83 -11.41
CA ARG A 150 -8.01 -10.27 -12.76
C ARG A 150 -9.23 -10.86 -13.43
N VAL A 151 -9.54 -10.34 -14.61
CA VAL A 151 -10.65 -10.84 -15.41
C VAL A 151 -10.22 -12.11 -16.14
N GLY A 152 -11.04 -13.14 -16.03
CA GLY A 152 -10.89 -14.41 -16.71
C GLY A 152 -11.50 -14.41 -18.11
N THR A 153 -11.67 -15.61 -18.66
CA THR A 153 -12.34 -15.87 -19.94
C THR A 153 -13.76 -16.35 -19.67
N PRO A 154 -14.79 -15.73 -20.28
CA PRO A 154 -16.16 -16.20 -20.13
C PRO A 154 -16.33 -17.60 -20.73
N ALA A 155 -17.28 -18.38 -20.19
CA ALA A 155 -17.53 -19.74 -20.65
C ALA A 155 -18.04 -19.77 -22.10
N GLU A 156 -18.97 -18.88 -22.44
CA GLU A 156 -19.50 -18.70 -23.79
C GLU A 156 -19.43 -17.21 -24.21
N ALA A 157 -19.44 -16.97 -25.51
CA ALA A 157 -19.42 -15.60 -26.04
C ALA A 157 -20.70 -14.84 -25.63
N GLY A 158 -20.52 -13.74 -24.91
CA GLY A 158 -21.61 -12.90 -24.40
C GLY A 158 -21.93 -13.08 -22.92
N ASP A 159 -21.33 -14.08 -22.25
CA ASP A 159 -21.40 -14.23 -20.80
C ASP A 159 -20.48 -13.23 -20.08
N SER A 160 -20.81 -12.90 -18.83
CA SER A 160 -19.89 -12.19 -17.94
C SER A 160 -18.68 -13.05 -17.63
N ALA A 161 -17.48 -12.47 -17.72
CA ALA A 161 -16.25 -13.16 -17.40
C ALA A 161 -16.11 -13.38 -15.88
N PRO A 162 -15.59 -14.53 -15.43
CA PRO A 162 -15.26 -14.72 -14.02
C PRO A 162 -14.14 -13.74 -13.62
N VAL A 163 -14.11 -13.38 -12.34
CA VAL A 163 -13.05 -12.54 -11.76
C VAL A 163 -12.28 -13.37 -10.74
N GLU A 164 -10.96 -13.25 -10.76
CA GLU A 164 -10.07 -13.67 -9.68
C GLU A 164 -9.72 -12.45 -8.82
N GLN A 165 -9.55 -12.65 -7.51
CA GLN A 165 -9.14 -11.59 -6.59
C GLN A 165 -8.04 -12.06 -5.63
N ALA A 166 -7.17 -11.14 -5.22
CA ALA A 166 -6.25 -11.36 -4.10
C ALA A 166 -6.19 -10.12 -3.19
N TRP A 167 -6.27 -10.36 -1.88
CA TRP A 167 -6.14 -9.38 -0.83
C TRP A 167 -4.71 -9.28 -0.32
N ILE A 168 -4.29 -8.03 -0.14
CA ILE A 168 -2.95 -7.68 0.31
C ILE A 168 -3.13 -6.73 1.48
N ALA A 169 -2.66 -7.13 2.66
CA ALA A 169 -2.72 -6.28 3.84
C ALA A 169 -1.50 -5.36 3.92
N ALA A 170 -1.63 -4.23 4.61
CA ALA A 170 -0.47 -3.43 4.98
C ALA A 170 0.52 -4.26 5.82
N GLY A 171 1.79 -4.24 5.41
CA GLY A 171 2.85 -5.09 5.94
C GLY A 171 3.98 -4.29 6.59
N ALA A 172 4.80 -5.00 7.37
CA ALA A 172 6.00 -4.44 7.98
C ALA A 172 7.08 -4.14 6.92
N ARG A 173 8.07 -3.35 7.34
CA ARG A 173 9.34 -3.22 6.60
C ARG A 173 10.00 -4.59 6.50
N ALA A 174 10.63 -4.85 5.37
CA ALA A 174 11.36 -6.08 5.12
C ALA A 174 12.46 -6.27 6.18
N SER A 175 12.46 -7.43 6.81
CA SER A 175 13.60 -7.94 7.58
C SER A 175 14.20 -9.14 6.85
N ALA A 176 15.27 -9.75 7.38
CA ALA A 176 15.82 -10.98 6.81
C ALA A 176 14.78 -12.10 6.98
N GLU A 177 14.03 -12.37 5.92
CA GLU A 177 12.83 -13.21 5.95
C GLU A 177 12.85 -14.21 4.79
N LEU A 178 12.28 -15.39 5.06
CA LEU A 178 12.12 -16.48 4.11
C LEU A 178 10.63 -16.69 3.85
N ILE A 179 10.21 -16.63 2.59
CA ILE A 179 8.85 -16.90 2.13
C ILE A 179 8.85 -18.24 1.40
N ALA A 180 8.04 -19.18 1.89
CA ALA A 180 7.81 -20.46 1.19
C ALA A 180 6.91 -20.23 -0.02
N VAL A 181 7.26 -20.83 -1.16
CA VAL A 181 6.54 -20.73 -2.43
C VAL A 181 5.94 -22.10 -2.77
N PRO A 182 4.63 -22.22 -3.00
CA PRO A 182 4.04 -23.49 -3.42
C PRO A 182 4.62 -23.94 -4.77
N ALA A 183 4.98 -25.22 -4.86
CA ALA A 183 5.58 -25.79 -6.05
C ALA A 183 4.66 -25.74 -7.27
N GLY A 184 5.24 -25.61 -8.46
CA GLY A 184 4.53 -25.63 -9.74
C GLY A 184 3.76 -24.34 -10.06
N LEU A 185 4.03 -23.25 -9.33
CA LEU A 185 3.47 -21.94 -9.59
C LEU A 185 4.50 -21.03 -10.27
N ALA A 186 4.04 -20.23 -11.23
CA ALA A 186 4.84 -19.11 -11.72
C ALA A 186 4.96 -18.09 -10.58
N SER A 187 6.16 -17.55 -10.36
CA SER A 187 6.39 -16.65 -9.24
C SER A 187 7.34 -15.51 -9.59
N ASP A 188 7.06 -14.34 -9.03
CA ASP A 188 7.92 -13.16 -9.09
C ASP A 188 8.10 -12.60 -7.69
N ALA A 189 9.34 -12.25 -7.31
CA ALA A 189 9.56 -11.40 -6.16
C ALA A 189 9.22 -9.95 -6.55
N VAL A 190 8.44 -9.26 -5.72
CA VAL A 190 8.10 -7.84 -5.89
C VAL A 190 8.70 -7.08 -4.73
N LEU A 191 9.55 -6.10 -5.01
CA LEU A 191 10.33 -5.37 -4.03
C LEU A 191 10.17 -3.87 -4.23
N THR A 192 9.97 -3.10 -3.17
CA THR A 192 9.82 -1.64 -3.26
C THR A 192 10.68 -0.96 -2.21
N ALA A 193 11.47 0.03 -2.64
CA ALA A 193 12.16 0.93 -1.71
C ALA A 193 11.22 2.10 -1.39
N VAL A 194 10.57 2.02 -0.24
CA VAL A 194 9.61 3.00 0.25
C VAL A 194 10.35 4.18 0.88
N PRO A 195 10.22 5.41 0.35
CA PRO A 195 10.82 6.59 0.95
C PRO A 195 10.37 6.79 2.40
N ALA A 196 11.15 7.53 3.20
CA ALA A 196 10.70 8.07 4.47
C ALA A 196 9.46 8.95 4.28
N ALA A 197 8.72 9.17 5.35
CA ALA A 197 7.67 10.18 5.33
C ALA A 197 8.30 11.54 5.02
N PRO A 198 7.69 12.37 4.14
CA PRO A 198 8.12 13.75 4.01
C PRO A 198 8.02 14.41 5.40
N GLU A 199 9.07 15.12 5.81
CA GLU A 199 8.99 15.91 7.04
C GLU A 199 7.85 16.92 6.84
N ALA A 200 6.92 16.99 7.80
CA ALA A 200 5.86 17.98 7.74
C ALA A 200 6.51 19.36 7.63
N SER A 201 6.37 20.01 6.48
CA SER A 201 6.79 21.39 6.31
C SER A 201 6.00 22.21 7.33
N SER A 202 6.70 22.72 8.34
CA SER A 202 6.17 23.81 9.15
C SER A 202 6.12 25.04 8.27
N GLU A 203 5.15 25.11 7.37
CA GLU A 203 4.83 26.35 6.69
C GLU A 203 4.47 27.36 7.78
N GLY A 204 5.28 28.43 7.80
CA GLY A 204 5.37 29.35 8.92
C GLY A 204 3.99 29.85 9.33
N GLU A 205 3.72 29.72 10.62
CA GLU A 205 2.78 30.58 11.30
C GLU A 205 3.25 32.03 11.05
N ALA A 206 2.70 32.64 10.01
CA ALA A 206 2.89 34.04 9.73
C ALA A 206 2.27 34.79 10.90
N ASP A 207 3.14 35.24 11.80
CA ASP A 207 2.85 36.15 12.89
C ASP A 207 2.15 37.39 12.29
N VAL A 208 0.82 37.43 12.43
CA VAL A 208 0.03 38.59 12.06
C VAL A 208 0.26 39.64 13.14
N SER A 209 1.31 40.45 12.96
CA SER A 209 1.45 41.70 13.69
C SER A 209 0.62 42.78 13.00
N GLU A 210 -0.46 43.22 13.65
CA GLU A 210 -1.23 44.41 13.30
C GLU A 210 -0.32 45.66 13.22
N GLY A 211 -0.45 46.40 12.12
CA GLY A 211 0.07 47.76 11.96
C GLY A 211 -0.94 48.59 11.17
N ALA A 212 -1.76 49.35 11.88
CA ALA A 212 -2.69 50.32 11.32
C ALA A 212 -1.96 51.57 10.81
N GLU A 213 -2.37 52.06 9.63
CA GLU A 213 -2.37 53.45 9.11
C GLU A 213 -2.46 53.32 7.57
N GLY A 214 -3.51 53.76 6.86
CA GLY A 214 -4.02 55.12 6.78
C GLY A 214 -3.56 55.74 5.45
N GLY A 215 -4.43 55.87 4.44
CA GLY A 215 -4.13 56.68 3.26
C GLY A 215 -4.74 56.23 1.94
N SER A 216 -5.88 56.83 1.59
CA SER A 216 -6.44 56.88 0.24
C SER A 216 -5.71 57.95 -0.58
N ALA A 217 -5.28 57.66 -1.81
CA ALA A 217 -5.15 58.66 -2.88
C ALA A 217 -5.00 58.04 -4.28
N GLU A 218 -5.86 58.54 -5.15
CA GLU A 218 -5.96 58.40 -6.59
C GLU A 218 -4.87 59.24 -7.32
N GLY A 219 -4.41 58.79 -8.49
CA GLY A 219 -3.57 59.62 -9.37
C GLY A 219 -2.83 58.86 -10.48
N ALA A 220 -3.36 58.91 -11.69
CA ALA A 220 -2.66 58.67 -12.97
C ALA A 220 -2.28 60.03 -13.61
N PRO A 221 -1.64 60.14 -14.81
CA PRO A 221 -0.70 59.27 -15.56
C PRO A 221 0.56 60.06 -16.05
N GLU A 222 1.27 59.49 -17.05
CA GLU A 222 2.23 60.09 -18.04
C GLU A 222 3.69 59.60 -17.93
N ASP A 223 4.11 58.71 -18.85
CA ASP A 223 4.83 59.10 -20.08
C ASP A 223 5.22 57.86 -20.91
N VAL A 224 4.99 57.97 -22.22
CA VAL A 224 5.39 57.07 -23.33
C VAL A 224 6.32 57.97 -24.17
N PRO A 225 7.48 57.54 -24.71
CA PRO A 225 7.42 56.61 -25.84
C PRO A 225 8.65 55.73 -26.20
N GLU A 226 8.33 54.86 -27.16
CA GLU A 226 9.11 54.44 -28.34
C GLU A 226 9.97 53.16 -28.32
N ASP A 227 9.64 52.33 -29.32
CA ASP A 227 10.45 51.38 -30.09
C ASP A 227 10.82 50.03 -29.47
N ALA A 228 10.13 48.97 -29.90
CA ALA A 228 10.66 48.00 -30.86
C ALA A 228 9.63 46.90 -31.18
N GLU A 229 9.55 46.57 -32.46
CA GLU A 229 8.71 45.54 -33.06
C GLU A 229 9.18 44.11 -32.71
N ASP A 230 8.25 43.16 -32.91
CA ASP A 230 8.40 41.70 -33.01
C ASP A 230 8.66 40.90 -31.71
N ALA A 231 7.58 40.35 -31.16
CA ALA A 231 7.63 39.17 -30.28
C ALA A 231 6.60 38.14 -30.73
N GLU A 232 7.11 36.96 -31.03
CA GLU A 232 6.43 35.78 -31.53
C GLU A 232 5.42 35.23 -30.51
N GLU A 233 4.36 34.62 -31.05
CA GLU A 233 3.29 33.95 -30.34
C GLU A 233 3.79 32.61 -29.77
N ASP A 234 4.31 32.63 -28.54
CA ASP A 234 4.61 31.39 -27.80
C ASP A 234 3.36 30.87 -27.09
N ALA A 235 2.93 29.69 -27.53
CA ALA A 235 1.90 28.87 -26.89
C ALA A 235 2.34 28.46 -25.47
N PRO A 236 1.42 28.26 -24.52
CA PRO A 236 1.78 27.87 -23.17
C PRO A 236 2.41 26.47 -23.18
N GLU A 237 3.68 26.40 -22.81
CA GLU A 237 4.41 25.17 -22.53
C GLU A 237 3.78 24.44 -21.34
N ASP A 238 3.68 23.12 -21.48
CA ASP A 238 3.24 22.17 -20.46
C ASP A 238 3.94 22.41 -19.12
N ALA A 239 3.17 22.80 -18.10
CA ALA A 239 3.61 22.75 -16.71
C ALA A 239 3.62 21.27 -16.23
N SER A 240 4.62 20.53 -16.66
CA SER A 240 5.03 19.25 -16.06
C SER A 240 6.49 19.36 -15.60
N GLY A 241 6.70 20.24 -14.62
CA GLY A 241 7.99 20.49 -14.00
C GLY A 241 8.02 20.04 -12.54
N GLU A 242 8.84 19.03 -12.28
CA GLU A 242 9.68 18.89 -11.08
C GLU A 242 9.03 18.39 -9.77
N ALA A 243 8.89 17.06 -9.66
CA ALA A 243 8.83 16.34 -8.37
C ALA A 243 9.74 15.09 -8.33
N SER A 244 10.71 14.98 -9.25
CA SER A 244 11.55 13.78 -9.40
C SER A 244 12.89 13.83 -8.63
N ASP A 245 13.31 14.98 -8.12
CA ASP A 245 14.67 15.16 -7.54
C ASP A 245 14.72 15.00 -6.00
N GLU A 246 13.59 14.79 -5.33
CA GLU A 246 13.52 14.79 -3.85
C GLU A 246 13.61 13.40 -3.20
N LEU A 247 13.48 12.31 -3.98
CA LEU A 247 13.55 10.93 -3.48
C LEU A 247 14.98 10.38 -3.51
N ALA A 248 15.91 11.08 -2.86
CA ALA A 248 17.31 10.67 -2.81
C ALA A 248 17.50 9.43 -1.91
N GLY A 249 17.55 8.24 -2.51
CA GLY A 249 17.89 7.00 -1.80
C GLY A 249 17.90 5.77 -2.68
N VAL A 250 18.53 4.68 -2.25
CA VAL A 250 18.59 3.41 -3.00
C VAL A 250 18.73 2.23 -2.05
N THR A 251 17.75 1.35 -1.92
CA THR A 251 17.87 0.14 -1.07
C THR A 251 18.53 -1.03 -1.77
N ARG A 252 19.31 -1.82 -1.01
CA ARG A 252 20.02 -3.01 -1.52
C ARG A 252 19.66 -4.25 -0.71
N GLY A 253 19.67 -5.40 -1.36
CA GLY A 253 19.52 -6.69 -0.70
C GLY A 253 20.09 -7.82 -1.53
N ARG A 254 20.25 -8.98 -0.91
CA ARG A 254 20.50 -10.25 -1.59
C ARG A 254 19.19 -11.02 -1.66
N LEU A 255 18.71 -11.26 -2.87
CA LEU A 255 17.56 -12.11 -3.14
C LEU A 255 18.08 -13.50 -3.49
N THR A 256 17.63 -14.52 -2.77
CA THR A 256 18.03 -15.92 -3.01
C THR A 256 16.79 -16.79 -3.13
N ALA A 257 16.67 -17.54 -4.21
CA ALA A 257 15.63 -18.55 -4.38
C ALA A 257 16.20 -19.95 -4.20
N TYR A 258 15.44 -20.81 -3.55
CA TYR A 258 15.81 -22.18 -3.21
C TYR A 258 14.80 -23.16 -3.81
N ASP A 259 15.27 -24.35 -4.18
CA ASP A 259 14.40 -25.48 -4.53
C ASP A 259 13.86 -26.22 -3.29
N GLU A 260 13.04 -27.25 -3.51
CA GLU A 260 12.45 -28.07 -2.43
C GLU A 260 13.50 -28.77 -1.54
N SER A 261 14.72 -28.96 -2.04
CA SER A 261 15.83 -29.55 -1.28
C SER A 261 16.61 -28.52 -0.46
N GLY A 262 16.32 -27.23 -0.65
CA GLY A 262 17.08 -26.11 -0.10
C GLY A 262 18.32 -25.75 -0.92
N ALA A 263 18.49 -26.28 -2.12
CA ALA A 263 19.58 -25.89 -3.01
C ALA A 263 19.28 -24.54 -3.65
N VAL A 264 20.30 -23.69 -3.74
CA VAL A 264 20.18 -22.35 -4.35
C VAL A 264 19.96 -22.49 -5.85
N LEU A 265 18.86 -21.93 -6.34
CA LEU A 265 18.52 -21.83 -7.76
C LEU A 265 19.06 -20.52 -8.36
N VAL A 266 18.87 -19.42 -7.64
CA VAL A 266 19.38 -18.09 -7.99
C VAL A 266 19.78 -17.36 -6.72
N SER A 267 20.86 -16.58 -6.79
CA SER A 267 21.23 -15.62 -5.75
C SER A 267 21.79 -14.38 -6.43
N GLU A 268 21.11 -13.26 -6.25
CA GLU A 268 21.46 -11.99 -6.91
C GLU A 268 21.42 -10.82 -5.94
N GLU A 269 22.21 -9.79 -6.24
CA GLU A 269 22.13 -8.52 -5.53
C GLU A 269 21.13 -7.62 -6.24
N VAL A 270 20.10 -7.19 -5.51
CA VAL A 270 19.08 -6.27 -5.98
C VAL A 270 19.38 -4.87 -5.46
N THR A 271 19.14 -3.87 -6.32
CA THR A 271 19.35 -2.45 -6.01
C THR A 271 18.13 -1.68 -6.51
N ILE A 272 17.41 -1.04 -5.60
CA ILE A 272 16.09 -0.46 -5.85
C ILE A 272 16.13 1.01 -5.46
N PRO A 273 16.04 1.96 -6.43
CA PRO A 273 15.93 3.37 -6.12
C PRO A 273 14.72 3.69 -5.22
N ALA A 274 14.87 4.66 -4.32
CA ALA A 274 13.79 5.11 -3.46
C ALA A 274 12.61 5.59 -4.31
N GLY A 275 11.41 5.18 -3.92
CA GLY A 275 10.18 5.46 -4.65
C GLY A 275 9.93 4.57 -5.85
N THR A 276 10.71 3.50 -6.07
CA THR A 276 10.49 2.56 -7.18
C THR A 276 10.20 1.14 -6.71
N THR A 277 9.46 0.41 -7.54
CA THR A 277 9.14 -1.01 -7.38
C THR A 277 9.85 -1.84 -8.45
N MET A 278 10.49 -2.93 -8.05
CA MET A 278 11.18 -3.89 -8.92
C MET A 278 10.46 -5.23 -8.89
N ARG A 279 10.28 -5.86 -10.05
CA ARG A 279 9.86 -7.26 -10.18
C ARG A 279 11.01 -8.12 -10.64
N VAL A 280 11.23 -9.23 -9.96
CA VAL A 280 12.24 -10.23 -10.29
C VAL A 280 11.55 -11.57 -10.58
N PRO A 281 11.61 -12.07 -11.83
CA PRO A 281 11.14 -13.40 -12.15
C PRO A 281 11.92 -14.50 -11.44
N LEU A 282 11.21 -15.44 -10.83
CA LEU A 282 11.81 -16.55 -10.09
C LEU A 282 11.81 -17.84 -10.94
N PRO A 283 12.80 -18.73 -10.78
CA PRO A 283 12.79 -20.03 -11.45
C PRO A 283 11.55 -20.85 -11.11
N GLU A 284 11.01 -21.62 -12.06
CA GLU A 284 9.80 -22.45 -11.87
C GLU A 284 9.91 -23.48 -10.73
N ALA A 285 11.14 -23.92 -10.42
CA ALA A 285 11.41 -24.85 -9.33
C ALA A 285 11.53 -24.19 -7.94
N THR A 286 11.25 -22.89 -7.82
CA THR A 286 11.36 -22.15 -6.56
C THR A 286 10.37 -22.66 -5.53
N ALA A 287 10.89 -23.12 -4.39
CA ALA A 287 10.12 -23.56 -3.23
C ALA A 287 10.25 -22.60 -2.04
N ALA A 288 11.27 -21.74 -2.02
CA ALA A 288 11.40 -20.67 -1.05
C ALA A 288 12.22 -19.51 -1.60
N VAL A 289 11.95 -18.30 -1.12
CA VAL A 289 12.66 -17.07 -1.47
C VAL A 289 13.08 -16.37 -0.19
N GLU A 290 14.33 -15.95 -0.11
CA GLU A 290 14.89 -15.18 0.99
C GLU A 290 15.36 -13.84 0.48
N LEU A 291 15.03 -12.78 1.21
CA LEU A 291 15.58 -11.46 0.98
C LEU A 291 16.34 -11.03 2.23
N ILE A 292 17.65 -10.81 2.07
CA ILE A 292 18.50 -10.26 3.13
C ILE A 292 18.85 -8.82 2.75
N PRO A 293 18.27 -7.81 3.40
CA PRO A 293 18.67 -6.42 3.19
C PRO A 293 20.15 -6.22 3.51
N THR A 294 20.88 -5.56 2.63
CA THR A 294 22.30 -5.27 2.83
C THR A 294 22.44 -3.91 3.49
N LEU A 295 22.80 -3.90 4.78
CA LEU A 295 23.22 -2.68 5.46
C LEU A 295 24.47 -2.12 4.79
N THR A 296 24.47 -0.82 4.49
CA THR A 296 25.70 -0.17 4.02
C THR A 296 26.71 -0.18 5.17
N ALA A 297 27.89 -0.77 4.96
CA ALA A 297 28.96 -0.81 5.95
C ALA A 297 29.34 0.62 6.38
N GLY A 298 29.10 0.95 7.65
CA GLY A 298 29.33 2.29 8.20
C GLY A 298 28.48 2.64 9.42
N VAL A 299 27.42 1.87 9.69
CA VAL A 299 26.53 2.11 10.82
C VAL A 299 26.93 1.20 11.99
N SER A 300 27.31 1.79 13.12
CA SER A 300 28.03 1.10 14.21
C SER A 300 27.16 0.66 15.38
N ASN A 301 25.83 0.83 15.29
CA ASN A 301 24.91 0.52 16.38
C ASN A 301 23.80 -0.45 15.96
N ALA A 302 23.49 -1.43 16.82
CA ALA A 302 22.55 -2.51 16.53
C ALA A 302 21.09 -2.04 16.31
N ALA A 303 20.72 -0.86 16.84
CA ALA A 303 19.42 -0.24 16.58
C ALA A 303 19.32 0.34 15.16
N GLU A 304 20.42 0.88 14.63
CA GLU A 304 20.49 1.38 13.25
C GLU A 304 20.81 0.27 12.25
N ALA A 305 21.31 -0.88 12.71
CA ALA A 305 21.46 -2.10 11.89
C ALA A 305 20.12 -2.82 11.65
N ALA A 306 19.12 -2.61 12.52
CA ALA A 306 17.76 -3.05 12.25
C ALA A 306 17.06 -2.14 11.21
N ASP A 307 17.48 -0.88 11.10
CA ASP A 307 17.14 0.04 10.02
C ASP A 307 18.08 -0.20 8.82
N GLY A 308 17.80 -1.25 8.04
CA GLY A 308 18.40 -1.53 6.70
C GLY A 308 18.30 -0.39 5.66
N VAL A 309 18.38 0.87 6.06
CA VAL A 309 17.98 2.06 5.34
C VAL A 309 19.21 2.74 4.78
N THR A 310 19.45 2.38 3.54
CA THR A 310 20.04 3.24 2.55
C THR A 310 19.33 4.61 2.50
N ALA A 311 20.05 5.70 2.73
CA ALA A 311 19.66 7.08 2.41
C ALA A 311 18.13 7.36 2.51
N GLY A 312 17.53 7.12 3.67
CA GLY A 312 16.13 7.51 3.94
C GLY A 312 15.02 6.63 3.33
N ALA A 313 15.28 5.47 2.73
CA ALA A 313 14.23 4.56 2.24
C ALA A 313 14.25 3.16 2.91
N SER A 314 13.07 2.62 3.22
CA SER A 314 12.87 1.28 3.79
C SER A 314 12.38 0.29 2.74
N LEU A 315 12.82 -0.97 2.79
CA LEU A 315 12.39 -2.00 1.85
C LEU A 315 11.06 -2.63 2.30
N THR A 316 10.18 -2.94 1.35
CA THR A 316 9.06 -3.88 1.52
C THR A 316 9.07 -4.87 0.35
N TRP A 317 8.60 -6.10 0.58
CA TRP A 317 8.61 -7.12 -0.46
C TRP A 317 7.59 -8.24 -0.21
N GLY A 318 7.38 -9.04 -1.24
CA GLY A 318 6.58 -10.26 -1.22
C GLY A 318 6.81 -11.07 -2.48
N VAL A 319 6.12 -12.20 -2.59
CA VAL A 319 6.15 -13.07 -3.77
C VAL A 319 4.76 -13.12 -4.38
N LEU A 320 4.61 -12.63 -5.60
CA LEU A 320 3.42 -12.90 -6.41
C LEU A 320 3.52 -14.34 -6.90
N VAL A 321 2.48 -15.14 -6.66
CA VAL A 321 2.36 -16.49 -7.22
C VAL A 321 1.14 -16.58 -8.11
N GLN A 322 1.28 -17.32 -9.21
CA GLN A 322 0.25 -17.45 -10.22
C GLN A 322 0.09 -18.90 -10.66
N ALA A 323 -1.17 -19.30 -10.83
CA ALA A 323 -1.54 -20.59 -11.42
C ALA A 323 -2.42 -20.36 -12.66
N GLN A 324 -2.10 -21.02 -13.77
CA GLN A 324 -2.98 -21.00 -14.93
C GLN A 324 -4.17 -21.95 -14.72
N GLY A 325 -5.36 -21.37 -14.66
CA GLY A 325 -6.63 -22.08 -14.66
C GLY A 325 -7.19 -22.24 -16.08
N THR A 326 -8.34 -22.91 -16.18
CA THR A 326 -9.04 -23.11 -17.46
C THR A 326 -9.71 -21.85 -18.00
N ASP A 327 -10.06 -20.94 -17.10
CA ASP A 327 -10.87 -19.74 -17.30
C ASP A 327 -10.14 -18.47 -16.87
N GLY A 328 -8.84 -18.52 -16.58
CA GLY A 328 -8.06 -17.35 -16.18
C GLY A 328 -6.81 -17.71 -15.40
N THR A 329 -6.11 -16.70 -14.91
CA THR A 329 -4.95 -16.87 -14.03
C THR A 329 -5.39 -16.63 -12.59
N LEU A 330 -5.23 -17.63 -11.73
CA LEU A 330 -5.36 -17.47 -10.28
C LEU A 330 -4.12 -16.76 -9.75
N LEU A 331 -4.29 -15.92 -8.73
CA LEU A 331 -3.18 -15.16 -8.17
C LEU A 331 -3.25 -15.09 -6.65
N SER A 332 -2.09 -15.06 -6.02
CA SER A 332 -1.97 -14.78 -4.59
C SER A 332 -0.68 -14.02 -4.33
N VAL A 333 -0.65 -13.25 -3.26
CA VAL A 333 0.54 -12.52 -2.82
C VAL A 333 0.98 -13.09 -1.49
N LEU A 334 2.16 -13.68 -1.48
CA LEU A 334 2.78 -14.23 -0.29
C LEU A 334 3.63 -13.13 0.35
N THR A 335 3.30 -12.77 1.57
CA THR A 335 4.07 -11.81 2.37
C THR A 335 4.60 -12.50 3.61
N SER A 336 5.64 -11.92 4.21
CA SER A 336 6.03 -12.33 5.55
C SER A 336 4.88 -12.06 6.53
N PRO A 337 4.49 -13.03 7.35
CA PRO A 337 3.38 -12.84 8.28
C PRO A 337 3.72 -11.74 9.28
N VAL A 338 2.73 -10.87 9.52
CA VAL A 338 2.79 -9.93 10.64
C VAL A 338 2.79 -10.73 11.93
N HIS A 339 3.90 -10.71 12.66
CA HIS A 339 3.97 -11.29 13.98
C HIS A 339 3.29 -10.32 14.95
N GLY A 340 2.22 -10.76 15.63
CA GLY A 340 1.71 -10.03 16.78
C GLY A 340 2.81 -9.90 17.84
N ALA A 341 2.74 -8.85 18.68
CA ALA A 341 3.66 -8.71 19.81
C ALA A 341 3.69 -10.03 20.60
N ALA A 342 4.89 -10.56 20.85
CA ALA A 342 5.05 -11.76 21.65
C ALA A 342 4.38 -11.54 23.01
N VAL A 343 3.36 -12.35 23.32
CA VAL A 343 2.75 -12.33 24.64
C VAL A 343 3.59 -13.23 25.53
N ASP A 344 4.66 -12.66 26.09
CA ASP A 344 5.59 -13.40 26.96
C ASP A 344 4.99 -13.67 28.35
N GLU A 345 3.87 -13.02 28.70
CA GLU A 345 3.15 -13.20 29.96
C GLU A 345 1.64 -13.39 29.75
N VAL A 346 1.11 -14.52 30.24
CA VAL A 346 -0.34 -14.80 30.25
C VAL A 346 -0.87 -14.64 31.67
N PHE A 347 -1.68 -13.60 31.90
CA PHE A 347 -2.35 -13.40 33.19
C PHE A 347 -3.53 -14.36 33.35
N VAL A 348 -3.32 -15.46 34.09
CA VAL A 348 -4.40 -16.39 34.46
C VAL A 348 -5.18 -15.81 35.64
N ARG A 349 -6.44 -15.44 35.42
CA ARG A 349 -7.39 -15.14 36.52
C ARG A 349 -8.22 -16.38 36.85
N GLN A 350 -8.24 -16.75 38.13
CA GLN A 350 -9.09 -17.83 38.62
C GLN A 350 -10.57 -17.44 38.47
N SER A 351 -11.39 -18.29 37.84
CA SER A 351 -12.83 -18.06 37.72
C SER A 351 -13.52 -18.31 39.06
N HIS A 352 -14.36 -17.37 39.50
CA HIS A 352 -15.28 -17.61 40.62
C HIS A 352 -16.59 -18.20 40.06
N ARG A 353 -16.94 -19.40 40.52
CA ARG A 353 -18.29 -19.95 40.30
C ARG A 353 -19.30 -19.11 41.07
N LEU A 354 -20.36 -18.66 40.41
CA LEU A 354 -21.52 -18.08 41.08
C LEU A 354 -22.16 -19.17 41.97
N PRO A 355 -22.47 -18.89 43.24
CA PRO A 355 -23.27 -19.81 44.05
C PRO A 355 -24.67 -19.88 43.44
N LEU A 356 -25.12 -21.10 43.15
CA LEU A 356 -26.53 -21.37 42.91
C LEU A 356 -27.19 -21.46 44.30
N GLU A 357 -28.04 -20.49 44.62
CA GLU A 357 -29.04 -20.63 45.69
C GLU A 357 -30.30 -21.33 45.15
#